data_AF-A0AAU9QV85-F1
#
_entry.id   AF-A0AAU9QV85-F1
#
_cell.length_a   1.000
_cell.length_b   1.000
_cell.length_c   1.000
_cell.angle_alpha   90.00
_cell.angle_beta   90.00
_cell.angle_gamma   90.00
#
_symmetry.space_group_name_H-M   'P 1'
#
loop_
_entity.id
_entity.type
_entity.pdbx_description
1 polymer ?
#
loop_
_entity_poly.entity_id
_entity_poly.type
_entity_poly.pdbx_seq_one_letter_code
_entity_poly.pdbx_strand_id
1 'polypeptide(L)'
;MFGKLKAAAGDAANNKAATLITAHVEPVMEEIQGFSPTIIMEDDTYQSHVIEPTLVALQAASSGVTSMVPNFDEKFGTCMFHLRSELLELSEDKVELIADFKQQLPTAVMEGLKL
;
A
#
# COMPACT_ATOMS: atom_id res chain seq x y z
N MET A 1 0.88 18.40 27.90
CA MET A 1 1.44 17.06 27.56
C MET A 1 0.53 16.22 26.66
N PHE A 2 -0.79 16.47 26.61
CA PHE A 2 -1.74 15.78 25.72
C PHE A 2 -1.37 15.77 24.22
N GLY A 3 -0.80 16.86 23.69
CA GLY A 3 -0.38 16.91 22.28
C GLY A 3 0.76 15.95 21.91
N LYS A 4 1.71 15.72 22.83
CA LYS A 4 2.83 14.77 22.59
C LYS A 4 2.38 13.31 22.69
N LEU A 5 1.41 13.03 23.57
CA LEU A 5 0.79 11.70 23.67
C LEU A 5 -0.06 11.35 22.44
N LYS A 6 -0.80 12.32 21.88
CA LYS A 6 -1.59 12.11 20.66
C LYS A 6 -0.71 11.88 19.42
N ALA A 7 0.41 12.60 19.32
CA ALA A 7 1.39 12.39 18.25
C ALA A 7 2.06 11.00 18.36
N ALA A 8 2.53 10.62 19.55
CA ALA A 8 3.13 9.31 19.77
C ALA A 8 2.16 8.13 19.51
N ALA A 9 0.87 8.30 19.83
CA ALA A 9 -0.15 7.31 19.52
C ALA A 9 -0.44 7.21 18.01
N GLY A 10 -0.40 8.33 17.29
CA GLY A 10 -0.51 8.36 15.82
C GLY A 10 0.65 7.65 15.13
N ASP A 11 1.89 7.90 15.58
CA ASP A 11 3.07 7.22 15.05
C ASP A 11 3.07 5.72 15.31
N ALA A 12 2.63 5.28 16.50
CA ALA A 12 2.50 3.86 16.81
C ALA A 12 1.41 3.17 15.97
N ALA A 13 0.26 3.83 15.75
CA ALA A 13 -0.80 3.32 14.89
C ALA A 13 -0.35 3.22 13.43
N ASN A 14 0.36 4.23 12.91
CA ASN A 14 0.92 4.23 11.56
C ASN A 14 1.96 3.13 11.37
N ASN A 15 2.85 2.88 12.34
CA ASN A 15 3.84 1.80 12.27
C ASN A 15 3.17 0.42 12.27
N LYS A 16 2.13 0.23 13.08
CA LYS A 16 1.35 -1.02 13.11
C LYS A 16 0.57 -1.23 11.81
N ALA A 17 -0.04 -0.16 11.28
CA ALA A 17 -0.71 -0.19 9.98
C ALA A 17 0.27 -0.50 8.85
N ALA A 18 1.46 0.12 8.84
CA ALA A 18 2.51 -0.15 7.86
C ALA A 18 2.92 -1.63 7.88
N THR A 19 3.15 -2.22 9.06
CA THR A 19 3.50 -3.65 9.18
C THR A 19 2.41 -4.56 8.60
N LEU A 20 1.14 -4.27 8.90
CA LEU A 20 -0.01 -5.01 8.37
C LEU A 20 -0.15 -4.84 6.86
N ILE A 21 -0.02 -3.61 6.37
CA ILE A 21 -0.08 -3.29 4.95
C ILE A 21 1.03 -4.01 4.21
N THR A 22 2.28 -3.90 4.66
CA THR A 22 3.43 -4.60 4.05
C THR A 22 3.15 -6.09 3.90
N ALA A 23 2.70 -6.76 4.97
CA ALA A 23 2.41 -8.19 4.93
C ALA A 23 1.26 -8.57 3.98
N HIS A 24 0.30 -7.65 3.74
CA HIS A 24 -0.84 -7.90 2.87
C HIS A 24 -0.59 -7.51 1.42
N VAL A 25 0.19 -6.46 1.20
CA VAL A 25 0.50 -5.91 -0.13
C VAL A 25 1.65 -6.66 -0.79
N GLU A 26 2.59 -7.25 -0.03
CA GLU A 26 3.65 -8.08 -0.61
C GLU A 26 3.13 -9.14 -1.59
N PRO A 27 2.21 -10.06 -1.20
CA PRO A 27 1.71 -11.06 -2.14
C PRO A 27 0.91 -10.45 -3.30
N VAL A 28 0.19 -9.34 -3.06
CA VAL A 28 -0.54 -8.65 -4.15
C VAL A 28 0.44 -8.12 -5.20
N MET A 29 1.53 -7.47 -4.78
CA MET A 29 2.55 -6.95 -5.68
C MET A 29 3.32 -8.08 -6.39
N GLU A 30 3.46 -9.24 -5.77
CA GLU A 30 4.00 -10.42 -6.45
C GLU A 30 3.03 -10.92 -7.54
N GLU A 31 1.72 -10.92 -7.27
CA GLU A 31 0.66 -11.35 -8.19
C GLU A 31 0.46 -10.39 -9.37
N ILE A 32 0.63 -9.07 -9.20
CA ILE A 32 0.38 -8.10 -10.29
C ILE A 32 1.33 -8.26 -11.48
N GLN A 33 2.46 -8.95 -11.32
CA GLN A 33 3.34 -9.29 -12.45
C GLN A 33 2.64 -10.19 -13.49
N GLY A 34 1.57 -10.89 -13.10
CA GLY A 34 0.73 -11.67 -14.00
C GLY A 34 -0.36 -10.87 -14.71
N PHE A 35 -0.51 -9.57 -14.42
CA PHE A 35 -1.57 -8.74 -14.97
C PHE A 35 -1.14 -8.12 -16.31
N SER A 36 -2.14 -7.76 -17.12
CA SER A 36 -1.89 -6.94 -18.31
C SER A 36 -1.33 -5.57 -17.90
N PRO A 37 -0.27 -5.03 -18.55
CA PRO A 37 0.25 -3.71 -18.25
C PRO A 37 -0.80 -2.60 -18.28
N THR A 38 -1.77 -2.69 -19.19
CA THR A 38 -2.89 -1.74 -19.29
C THR A 38 -3.73 -1.66 -18.01
N ILE A 39 -3.85 -2.74 -17.24
CA ILE A 39 -4.58 -2.74 -15.97
C ILE A 39 -3.80 -1.98 -14.89
N ILE A 40 -2.46 -2.08 -14.93
CA ILE A 40 -1.59 -1.52 -13.89
C ILE A 40 -1.24 -0.06 -14.18
N MET A 41 -0.95 0.29 -15.43
CA MET A 41 -0.51 1.62 -15.84
C MET A 41 -1.61 2.67 -15.73
N GLU A 42 -2.86 2.32 -16.03
CA GLU A 42 -3.98 3.25 -15.99
C GLU A 42 -4.58 3.35 -14.58
N ASP A 43 -4.79 4.58 -14.10
CA ASP A 43 -5.19 4.84 -12.71
C ASP A 43 -6.56 4.23 -12.38
N ASP A 44 -7.54 4.39 -13.26
CA ASP A 44 -8.90 3.90 -13.05
C ASP A 44 -8.95 2.36 -12.96
N THR A 45 -8.16 1.67 -13.79
CA THR A 45 -8.12 0.20 -13.77
C THR A 45 -7.29 -0.31 -12.61
N TYR A 46 -6.19 0.35 -12.26
CA TYR A 46 -5.38 -0.01 -11.10
C TYR A 46 -6.17 0.17 -9.80
N GLN A 47 -6.92 1.27 -9.69
CA GLN A 47 -7.83 1.53 -8.58
C GLN A 47 -8.85 0.39 -8.42
N SER A 48 -9.59 0.06 -9.48
CA SER A 48 -10.69 -0.90 -9.43
C SER A 48 -10.25 -2.36 -9.34
N HIS A 49 -9.10 -2.74 -9.91
CA HIS A 49 -8.65 -4.13 -9.98
C HIS A 49 -7.61 -4.49 -8.92
N VAL A 50 -6.90 -3.51 -8.36
CA VAL A 50 -5.83 -3.74 -7.38
C VAL A 50 -6.14 -3.06 -6.06
N ILE A 51 -6.37 -1.74 -6.06
CA ILE A 51 -6.48 -0.98 -4.81
C ILE A 51 -7.76 -1.36 -4.04
N GLU A 52 -8.92 -1.31 -4.67
CA GLU A 52 -10.20 -1.56 -4.00
C GLU A 52 -10.30 -3.00 -3.45
N PRO A 53 -9.97 -4.07 -4.21
CA PRO A 53 -10.00 -5.42 -3.67
C PRO A 53 -9.01 -5.62 -2.52
N THR A 54 -7.79 -5.06 -2.63
CA THR A 54 -6.77 -5.15 -1.59
C THR A 54 -7.20 -4.41 -0.33
N LEU A 55 -7.83 -3.24 -0.47
CA LEU A 55 -8.36 -2.48 0.66
C LEU A 55 -9.41 -3.27 1.42
N VAL A 56 -10.36 -3.89 0.72
CA VAL A 56 -11.41 -4.73 1.33
C VAL A 56 -10.79 -5.92 2.08
N ALA A 57 -9.85 -6.62 1.45
CA ALA A 57 -9.18 -7.76 2.05
C ALA A 57 -8.36 -7.35 3.29
N LEU A 58 -7.65 -6.23 3.22
CA LEU A 58 -6.89 -5.68 4.34
C LEU A 58 -7.80 -5.26 5.49
N GLN A 59 -8.89 -4.54 5.22
CA GLN A 59 -9.84 -4.11 6.24
C GLN A 59 -10.43 -5.33 6.98
N ALA A 60 -10.79 -6.39 6.24
CA ALA A 60 -11.28 -7.64 6.83
C ALA A 60 -10.22 -8.34 7.71
N ALA A 61 -8.94 -8.32 7.31
CA ALA A 61 -7.85 -8.93 8.05
C ALA A 61 -7.34 -8.08 9.24
N SER A 62 -7.52 -6.77 9.19
CA SER A 62 -6.86 -5.82 10.11
C SER A 62 -7.36 -5.81 11.55
N SER A 63 -8.44 -6.52 11.87
CA SER A 63 -9.07 -6.51 13.21
C SER A 63 -9.33 -5.11 13.77
N GLY A 64 -9.65 -4.14 12.88
CA GLY A 64 -9.95 -2.76 13.24
C GLY A 64 -8.73 -1.83 13.34
N VAL A 65 -7.51 -2.29 13.05
CA VAL A 65 -6.33 -1.39 13.04
C VAL A 65 -6.46 -0.27 12.01
N THR A 66 -7.08 -0.54 10.85
CA THR A 66 -7.35 0.48 9.83
C THR A 66 -8.22 1.62 10.36
N SER A 67 -9.21 1.30 11.23
CA SER A 67 -10.09 2.31 11.82
C SER A 67 -9.39 3.28 12.79
N MET A 68 -8.19 2.94 13.27
CA MET A 68 -7.39 3.79 14.14
C MET A 68 -6.58 4.85 13.37
N VAL A 69 -6.45 4.68 12.06
CA VAL A 69 -5.73 5.60 11.17
C VAL A 69 -6.74 6.56 10.53
N PRO A 70 -6.63 7.87 10.75
CA PRO A 70 -7.51 8.85 10.12
C PRO A 70 -7.41 8.81 8.59
N ASN A 71 -8.54 8.86 7.91
CA ASN A 71 -8.65 8.83 6.44
C ASN A 71 -7.88 7.64 5.82
N PHE A 72 -7.95 6.48 6.46
CA PHE A 72 -7.17 5.31 6.09
C PHE A 72 -7.33 4.93 4.61
N ASP A 73 -8.56 4.93 4.09
CA ASP A 73 -8.86 4.49 2.74
C ASP A 73 -8.19 5.39 1.68
N GLU A 74 -8.25 6.71 1.87
CA GLU A 74 -7.54 7.70 1.03
C GLU A 74 -6.02 7.50 1.12
N LYS A 75 -5.49 7.35 2.34
CA LYS A 75 -4.05 7.11 2.56
C LYS A 75 -3.58 5.82 1.93
N PHE A 76 -4.40 4.77 2.01
CA PHE A 76 -4.10 3.48 1.41
C PHE A 76 -4.06 3.57 -0.11
N GLY A 77 -5.03 4.26 -0.72
CA GLY A 77 -5.04 4.52 -2.16
C GLY A 77 -3.78 5.26 -2.61
N THR A 78 -3.45 6.39 -1.97
CA THR A 78 -2.22 7.14 -2.23
C THR A 78 -0.97 6.27 -2.04
N CYS A 79 -0.94 5.46 -0.99
CA CYS A 79 0.14 4.52 -0.75
C CYS A 79 0.27 3.53 -1.91
N MET A 80 -0.80 2.89 -2.37
CA MET A 80 -0.74 1.92 -3.46
C MET A 80 -0.26 2.55 -4.79
N PHE A 81 -0.70 3.76 -5.12
CA PHE A 81 -0.18 4.48 -6.29
C PHE A 81 1.31 4.81 -6.17
N HIS A 82 1.77 5.17 -4.97
CA HIS A 82 3.18 5.36 -4.69
C HIS A 82 3.96 4.05 -4.85
N LEU A 83 3.48 2.93 -4.30
CA LEU A 83 4.10 1.61 -4.45
C LEU A 83 4.18 1.18 -5.91
N ARG A 84 3.12 1.42 -6.70
CA ARG A 84 3.13 1.18 -8.15
C ARG A 84 4.29 1.92 -8.83
N SER A 85 4.55 3.16 -8.41
CA SER A 85 5.55 4.03 -9.03
C SER A 85 6.98 3.69 -8.60
N GLU A 86 7.17 3.30 -7.34
CA GLU A 86 8.50 3.03 -6.79
C GLU A 86 8.97 1.58 -6.95
N LEU A 87 8.03 0.62 -6.91
CA LEU A 87 8.36 -0.79 -6.77
C LEU A 87 8.13 -1.60 -8.05
N LEU A 88 7.61 -0.97 -9.10
CA LEU A 88 7.36 -1.64 -10.37
C LEU A 88 8.11 -0.99 -11.52
N GLU A 89 8.63 -1.86 -12.39
CA GLU A 89 9.05 -1.51 -13.73
C GLU A 89 7.91 -1.85 -14.69
N LEU A 90 7.30 -0.81 -15.27
CA LEU A 90 6.17 -0.93 -16.19
C LEU A 90 6.63 -0.65 -17.63
N SER A 91 6.29 -1.55 -18.54
CA SER A 91 6.40 -1.32 -19.99
C SER A 91 5.12 -1.77 -20.70
N GLU A 92 5.00 -1.48 -22.00
CA GLU A 92 3.83 -1.90 -22.79
C GLU A 92 3.63 -3.43 -22.81
N ASP A 93 4.70 -4.20 -22.56
CA ASP A 93 4.70 -5.66 -22.69
C ASP A 93 4.71 -6.40 -21.35
N LYS A 94 5.14 -5.76 -20.25
CA LYS A 94 5.33 -6.45 -18.97
C LYS A 94 5.21 -5.55 -17.74
N VAL A 95 4.88 -6.19 -16.62
CA VAL A 95 4.88 -5.64 -15.27
C VAL A 95 5.89 -6.45 -14.45
N GLU A 96 6.94 -5.80 -13.97
CA GLU A 96 7.98 -6.46 -13.16
C GLU A 96 8.19 -5.74 -11.84
N LEU A 97 8.58 -6.48 -10.81
CA LEU A 97 9.07 -5.90 -9.57
C LEU A 97 10.52 -5.44 -9.73
N ILE A 98 10.89 -4.35 -9.07
CA ILE A 98 12.30 -3.94 -8.98
C ILE A 98 13.13 -5.02 -8.27
N ALA A 99 14.43 -5.08 -8.59
CA ALA A 99 15.33 -6.13 -8.08
C ALA A 99 15.35 -6.25 -6.53
N ASP A 100 15.28 -5.11 -5.83
CA ASP A 100 15.34 -5.05 -4.36
C ASP A 100 13.95 -4.94 -3.70
N PHE A 101 12.89 -5.35 -4.40
CA PHE A 101 11.49 -5.18 -3.97
C PHE A 101 11.23 -5.52 -2.49
N LYS A 102 11.62 -6.73 -2.04
CA LYS A 102 11.36 -7.16 -0.66
C LYS A 102 12.06 -6.29 0.39
N GLN A 103 13.20 -5.71 0.03
CA GLN A 103 13.96 -4.82 0.91
C GLN A 103 13.35 -3.42 0.95
N GLN A 104 12.83 -2.93 -0.19
CA GLN A 104 12.28 -1.59 -0.31
C GLN A 104 10.82 -1.48 0.14
N LEU A 105 10.04 -2.57 0.03
CA LEU A 105 8.60 -2.56 0.32
C LEU A 105 8.24 -1.97 1.70
N PRO A 106 8.88 -2.36 2.83
CA PRO A 106 8.52 -1.78 4.13
C PRO A 106 8.73 -0.26 4.18
N THR A 107 9.81 0.23 3.57
CA THR A 107 10.13 1.65 3.52
C THR A 107 9.14 2.41 2.64
N ALA A 108 8.87 1.90 1.43
CA ALA A 108 7.93 2.50 0.49
C ALA A 108 6.50 2.55 1.05
N VAL A 109 6.06 1.52 1.79
CA VAL A 109 4.76 1.54 2.51
C VAL A 109 4.74 2.64 3.56
N MET A 110 5.81 2.76 4.36
CA MET A 110 5.90 3.80 5.38
C MET A 110 5.91 5.22 4.80
N GLU A 111 6.52 5.40 3.62
CA GLU A 111 6.55 6.67 2.90
C GLU A 111 5.17 6.98 2.29
N GLY A 112 4.57 6.01 1.61
CA GLY A 112 3.24 6.14 1.02
C GLY A 112 2.15 6.51 2.03
N LEU A 113 2.19 5.99 3.25
CA LEU A 113 1.23 6.34 4.31
C LEU A 113 1.39 7.76 4.88
N LYS A 114 2.52 8.42 4.62
CA LYS A 114 2.81 9.79 5.09
C LYS A 114 2.45 10.87 4.07
N LEU A 115 2.25 10.48 2.81
CA LEU A 115 1.66 11.33 1.77
C LEU A 115 0.22 11.73 2.19
#